data_AF-A0A962NYX0-F1
#
_entry.id   AF-A0A962NYX0-F1
#
_cell.length_a   1.000
_cell.length_b   1.000
_cell.length_c   1.000
_cell.angle_alpha   90.00
_cell.angle_beta   90.00
_cell.angle_gamma   90.00
#
_symmetry.space_group_name_H-M   'P 1'
#
loop_
_entity.id
_entity.type
_entity.pdbx_description
1 polymer ?
#
loop_
_entity_poly.entity_id
_entity_poly.type
_entity_poly.pdbx_seq_one_letter_code
_entity_poly.pdbx_strand_id
1 'polypeptide(L)'
;MSHSAINKPFVPLQIAVLTVSDTRSLETDTSGQYLVDALTGAGHQLADRQIVKDDIYQLRAVVSAWIASPNVQAVLVTGGTGFSGRDSTPEALSVLFDKHIEGFGEIFRHYSMIEIGTSTLQSRALAGMANNTVIFCMPGSTNACKTAWINILS
;
A
#
# COMPACT_ATOMS: atom_id res chain seq x y z
N MET A 1 -26.96 6.28 -15.29
CA MET A 1 -26.64 5.92 -16.69
C MET A 1 -25.12 5.85 -16.77
N SER A 2 -24.40 4.74 -16.97
CA SER A 2 -24.66 3.33 -17.34
C SER A 2 -24.77 2.41 -16.09
N HIS A 3 -25.79 1.57 -15.93
CA HIS A 3 -26.02 0.26 -16.56
C HIS A 3 -25.00 -0.84 -16.18
N SER A 4 -25.54 -1.88 -15.54
CA SER A 4 -24.98 -3.20 -15.22
C SER A 4 -24.03 -3.33 -14.03
N ALA A 5 -24.59 -3.28 -12.82
CA ALA A 5 -24.14 -4.16 -11.74
C ALA A 5 -24.71 -5.58 -11.95
N ILE A 6 -24.49 -6.14 -13.14
CA ILE A 6 -24.72 -7.57 -13.40
C ILE A 6 -23.50 -8.27 -12.83
N ASN A 7 -23.70 -8.97 -11.71
CA ASN A 7 -23.00 -10.19 -11.26
C ASN A 7 -21.68 -10.53 -12.02
N LYS A 8 -20.69 -9.64 -12.00
CA LYS A 8 -19.40 -9.91 -12.64
C LYS A 8 -18.67 -10.89 -11.72
N PRO A 9 -18.15 -12.00 -12.26
CA PRO A 9 -17.33 -12.89 -11.46
C PRO A 9 -16.14 -12.10 -10.90
N PHE A 10 -15.77 -12.41 -9.66
CA PHE A 10 -14.57 -11.86 -9.05
C PHE A 10 -13.35 -12.15 -9.94
N VAL A 11 -12.53 -11.13 -10.18
CA VAL A 11 -11.30 -11.26 -10.96
C VAL A 11 -10.13 -11.07 -9.98
N PRO A 12 -9.38 -12.14 -9.67
CA PRO A 12 -8.17 -12.04 -8.85
C PRO A 12 -7.18 -11.05 -9.45
N LEU A 13 -6.45 -10.36 -8.58
CA LEU A 13 -5.36 -9.47 -8.98
C LEU A 13 -4.05 -10.09 -8.51
N GLN A 14 -2.97 -9.83 -9.25
CA GLN A 14 -1.61 -10.13 -8.84
C GLN A 14 -1.07 -8.95 -8.02
N ILE A 15 -0.93 -9.13 -6.71
CA ILE A 15 -0.61 -8.06 -5.77
C ILE A 15 0.77 -8.29 -5.15
N ALA A 16 1.66 -7.31 -5.22
CA ALA A 16 2.94 -7.32 -4.51
C ALA A 16 2.84 -6.57 -3.17
N VAL A 17 3.59 -7.03 -2.16
CA VAL A 17 3.62 -6.41 -0.82
C VAL A 17 5.04 -5.98 -0.47
N LEU A 18 5.21 -4.70 -0.13
CA LEU A 18 6.48 -4.15 0.36
C LEU A 18 6.33 -3.69 1.81
N THR A 19 7.17 -4.22 2.69
CA THR A 19 7.35 -3.67 4.03
C THR A 19 8.61 -2.81 4.06
N VAL A 20 8.46 -1.56 4.51
CA VAL A 20 9.57 -0.62 4.70
C VAL A 20 9.94 -0.60 6.18
N SER A 21 11.08 -1.17 6.54
CA SER A 21 11.52 -1.24 7.93
C SER A 21 13.02 -1.53 8.09
N ASP A 22 13.63 -0.82 9.04
CA ASP A 22 15.01 -1.06 9.44
C ASP A 22 15.19 -2.25 10.37
N THR A 23 14.13 -2.77 10.99
CA THR A 23 14.24 -3.74 12.08
C THR A 23 13.44 -5.02 11.85
N ARG A 24 12.47 -5.02 10.92
CA ARG A 24 11.65 -6.20 10.65
C ARG A 24 12.39 -7.24 9.83
N SER A 25 12.06 -8.49 10.12
CA SER A 25 12.32 -9.70 9.33
C SER A 25 10.98 -10.28 8.88
N LEU A 26 11.01 -11.30 8.01
CA LEU A 26 9.77 -11.99 7.62
C LEU A 26 9.01 -12.58 8.81
N GLU A 27 9.71 -13.07 9.85
CA GLU A 27 9.04 -13.62 11.04
C GLU A 27 8.38 -12.56 11.92
N THR A 28 8.87 -11.31 11.87
CA THR A 28 8.42 -10.23 12.75
C THR A 28 7.57 -9.17 12.03
N ASP A 29 7.46 -9.26 10.71
CA ASP A 29 6.68 -8.38 9.86
C ASP A 29 5.18 -8.68 9.93
N THR A 30 4.57 -8.28 11.04
CA THR A 30 3.14 -8.48 11.29
C THR A 30 2.24 -7.73 10.32
N SER A 31 2.68 -6.58 9.81
CA SER A 31 1.87 -5.71 8.95
C SER A 31 1.89 -6.20 7.51
N GLY A 32 3.06 -6.56 6.98
CA GLY A 32 3.15 -7.23 5.68
C GLY A 32 2.48 -8.61 5.72
N GLN A 33 2.60 -9.37 6.80
CA GLN A 33 1.89 -10.64 6.94
C GLN A 33 0.36 -10.44 6.92
N TYR A 34 -0.16 -9.45 7.66
CA TYR A 34 -1.58 -9.12 7.61
C TYR A 34 -2.06 -8.80 6.20
N LEU A 35 -1.31 -8.01 5.42
CA LEU A 35 -1.69 -7.66 4.04
C LEU A 35 -1.71 -8.89 3.13
N VAL A 36 -0.73 -9.79 3.28
CA VAL A 36 -0.69 -11.07 2.56
C VAL A 36 -1.92 -11.93 2.89
N ASP A 37 -2.23 -12.07 4.18
CA ASP A 37 -3.38 -12.87 4.61
C ASP A 37 -4.70 -12.25 4.14
N ALA A 38 -4.81 -10.93 4.19
CA ALA A 38 -5.99 -10.19 3.78
C ALA A 38 -6.23 -10.28 2.26
N LEU A 39 -5.19 -10.08 1.44
CA LEU A 39 -5.32 -10.15 -0.02
C LEU A 39 -5.64 -11.57 -0.49
N THR A 40 -4.99 -12.58 0.11
CA THR A 40 -5.24 -13.98 -0.26
C THR A 40 -6.62 -14.44 0.22
N GLY A 41 -7.03 -14.02 1.42
CA GLY A 41 -8.37 -14.27 1.95
C GLY A 41 -9.50 -13.64 1.12
N ALA A 42 -9.23 -12.54 0.43
CA ALA A 42 -10.15 -11.92 -0.53
C ALA A 42 -10.14 -12.58 -1.92
N GLY A 43 -9.27 -13.57 -2.15
CA GLY A 43 -9.17 -14.30 -3.42
C GLY A 43 -8.15 -13.74 -4.42
N HIS A 44 -7.41 -12.69 -4.07
CA HIS A 44 -6.28 -12.21 -4.87
C HIS A 44 -5.06 -13.12 -4.70
N GLN A 45 -4.02 -12.91 -5.51
CA GLN A 45 -2.79 -13.69 -5.47
C GLN A 45 -1.61 -12.81 -5.06
N LEU A 46 -0.76 -13.36 -4.18
CA LEU A 46 0.51 -12.72 -3.83
C LEU A 46 1.49 -12.92 -5.00
N ALA A 47 1.80 -11.84 -5.70
CA ALA A 47 2.74 -11.83 -6.82
C ALA A 47 4.20 -11.84 -6.35
N ASP A 48 4.50 -11.05 -5.33
CA ASP A 48 5.82 -10.95 -4.69
C ASP A 48 5.69 -10.33 -3.29
N ARG A 49 6.67 -10.56 -2.43
CA ARG A 49 6.76 -9.92 -1.11
C ARG A 49 8.22 -9.61 -0.79
N GLN A 50 8.49 -8.36 -0.40
CA GLN A 50 9.83 -7.93 0.00
C GLN A 50 9.79 -7.06 1.26
N ILE A 51 10.93 -7.04 1.96
CA ILE A 51 11.21 -6.11 3.06
C ILE A 51 12.46 -5.34 2.69
N VAL A 52 12.39 -4.01 2.72
CA VAL A 52 13.55 -3.12 2.46
C VAL A 52 13.76 -2.16 3.61
N LYS A 53 14.98 -1.63 3.72
CA LYS A 53 15.28 -0.53 4.65
C LYS A 53 14.55 0.73 4.20
N ASP A 54 14.39 1.67 5.13
CA ASP A 54 13.79 2.97 4.81
C ASP A 54 14.80 3.83 4.06
N ASP A 55 14.96 3.52 2.77
CA ASP A 55 15.90 4.13 1.84
C ASP A 55 15.21 4.40 0.51
N ILE A 56 15.22 5.68 0.09
CA ILE A 56 14.55 6.16 -1.12
C ILE A 56 14.92 5.32 -2.35
N TYR A 57 16.18 4.92 -2.48
CA TYR A 57 16.67 4.23 -3.66
C TYR A 57 16.24 2.76 -3.67
N GLN A 58 16.24 2.08 -2.52
CA GLN A 58 15.72 0.73 -2.39
C GLN A 58 14.22 0.66 -2.69
N LEU A 59 13.43 1.58 -2.10
CA LEU A 59 12.00 1.67 -2.37
C LEU A 59 11.73 1.88 -3.86
N ARG A 60 12.43 2.82 -4.48
CA ARG A 60 12.30 3.11 -5.92
C ARG A 60 12.69 1.93 -6.78
N ALA A 61 13.79 1.23 -6.46
CA ALA A 61 14.24 0.08 -7.23
C ALA A 61 13.20 -1.04 -7.24
N VAL A 62 12.70 -1.42 -6.06
CA VAL A 62 11.71 -2.51 -5.92
C VAL A 62 10.39 -2.13 -6.60
N VAL A 63 9.84 -0.95 -6.28
CA VAL A 63 8.54 -0.56 -6.83
C VAL A 63 8.62 -0.30 -8.34
N SER A 64 9.72 0.26 -8.86
CA SER A 64 9.89 0.42 -10.31
C SER A 64 9.98 -0.93 -11.03
N ALA A 65 10.64 -1.93 -10.44
CA ALA A 65 10.69 -3.28 -11.01
C ALA A 65 9.29 -3.90 -11.10
N TRP A 66 8.45 -3.70 -10.08
CA TRP A 66 7.06 -4.17 -10.10
C TRP A 66 6.18 -3.37 -11.06
N ILE A 67 6.33 -2.05 -11.15
CA ILE A 67 5.64 -1.20 -12.14
C ILE A 67 5.92 -1.67 -13.58
N ALA A 68 7.17 -2.08 -13.87
CA ALA A 68 7.54 -2.57 -15.19
C ALA A 68 7.16 -4.04 -15.43
N SER A 69 6.74 -4.78 -14.40
CA SER A 69 6.45 -6.20 -14.48
C SER A 69 5.05 -6.46 -15.02
N PRO A 70 4.87 -7.30 -16.06
CA PRO A 70 3.54 -7.69 -16.53
C PRO A 70 2.77 -8.56 -15.52
N ASN A 71 3.46 -9.04 -14.48
CA ASN A 71 2.90 -9.95 -13.48
C ASN A 71 2.42 -9.23 -12.20
N VAL A 72 2.53 -7.90 -12.10
CA VAL A 72 2.11 -7.13 -10.91
C VAL A 72 1.11 -6.06 -11.31
N GLN A 73 -0.11 -6.17 -10.77
CA GLN A 73 -1.21 -5.26 -11.07
C GLN A 73 -1.46 -4.27 -9.94
N ALA A 74 -1.11 -4.64 -8.70
CA ALA A 74 -1.20 -3.77 -7.54
C ALA A 74 0.01 -3.93 -6.63
N VAL A 75 0.36 -2.86 -5.94
CA VAL A 75 1.43 -2.83 -4.93
C VAL A 75 0.87 -2.25 -3.64
N LEU A 76 1.06 -2.96 -2.53
CA LEU A 76 0.75 -2.50 -1.19
C LEU A 76 2.06 -2.24 -0.44
N VAL A 77 2.29 -1.01 -0.03
CA VAL A 77 3.48 -0.59 0.72
C VAL A 77 3.09 -0.22 2.14
N THR A 78 3.75 -0.80 3.14
CA THR A 78 3.52 -0.51 4.56
C THR A 78 4.81 -0.06 5.23
N GLY A 79 4.80 1.12 5.86
CA GLY A 79 5.96 1.70 6.58
C GLY A 79 6.57 2.93 5.90
N GLY A 80 7.48 3.61 6.61
CA GLY A 80 8.24 4.77 6.12
C GLY A 80 7.42 6.03 5.82
N THR A 81 6.22 6.17 6.39
CA THR A 81 5.31 7.32 6.14
C THR A 81 5.24 8.33 7.29
N GLY A 82 6.01 8.14 8.37
CA GLY A 82 6.06 9.07 9.51
C GLY A 82 6.77 10.39 9.20
N PHE A 83 7.07 11.20 10.22
CA PHE A 83 7.79 12.48 10.08
C PHE A 83 9.27 12.42 10.51
N SER A 84 9.79 11.24 10.87
CA SER A 84 11.20 11.16 11.20
C SER A 84 12.05 11.45 9.96
N GLY A 85 13.27 11.94 10.13
CA GLY A 85 14.17 12.21 9.01
C GLY A 85 14.55 10.98 8.17
N ARG A 86 14.11 9.78 8.58
CA ARG A 86 14.27 8.54 7.83
C ARG A 86 13.02 8.14 7.03
N ASP A 87 11.83 8.58 7.42
CA ASP A 87 10.57 8.18 6.78
C ASP A 87 10.51 8.72 5.35
N SER A 88 10.70 7.83 4.37
CA SER A 88 10.96 8.25 2.99
C SER A 88 9.95 7.77 1.95
N THR A 89 8.93 6.99 2.35
CA THR A 89 7.97 6.37 1.43
C THR A 89 7.25 7.39 0.52
N PRO A 90 6.70 8.52 1.03
CA PRO A 90 6.05 9.50 0.17
C PRO A 90 7.01 10.14 -0.85
N GLU A 91 8.22 10.51 -0.42
CA GLU A 91 9.27 11.10 -1.26
C GLU A 91 9.83 10.10 -2.30
N ALA A 92 9.89 8.83 -1.93
CA ALA A 92 10.37 7.76 -2.80
C ALA A 92 9.37 7.44 -3.91
N LEU A 93 8.09 7.31 -3.58
CA LEU A 93 7.10 6.70 -4.46
C LEU A 93 6.23 7.68 -5.23
N SER A 94 5.96 8.88 -4.69
CA SER A 94 5.15 9.89 -5.39
C SER A 94 5.70 10.27 -6.77
N VAL A 95 7.03 10.33 -6.91
CA VAL A 95 7.71 10.67 -8.17
C VAL A 95 7.61 9.59 -9.24
N LEU A 96 7.15 8.38 -8.88
CA LEU A 96 6.97 7.28 -9.81
C LEU A 96 5.56 7.25 -10.40
N PHE A 97 4.63 8.04 -9.86
CA PHE A 97 3.22 7.99 -10.27
C PHE A 97 3.00 8.77 -11.57
N ASP A 98 2.34 8.12 -12.53
CA ASP A 98 1.76 8.79 -13.70
C ASP A 98 0.58 9.69 -13.27
N LYS A 99 -0.19 9.22 -12.26
CA LYS A 99 -1.35 9.91 -11.70
C LYS A 99 -1.46 9.66 -10.21
N HIS A 100 -1.73 10.70 -9.45
CA HIS A 100 -2.06 10.59 -8.04
C HIS A 100 -3.52 10.15 -7.84
N ILE A 101 -3.77 9.33 -6.81
CA ILE A 101 -5.10 8.99 -6.31
C ILE A 101 -5.28 9.70 -4.98
N GLU A 102 -5.53 11.02 -5.04
CA GLU A 102 -5.57 11.90 -3.85
C GLU A 102 -6.60 11.42 -2.81
N GLY A 103 -7.75 10.95 -3.29
CA GLY A 103 -8.84 10.45 -2.44
C GLY A 103 -8.46 9.30 -1.51
N PHE A 104 -7.42 8.51 -1.81
CA PHE A 104 -6.96 7.46 -0.89
C PHE A 104 -6.45 8.07 0.43
N GLY A 105 -5.54 9.05 0.35
CA GLY A 105 -4.97 9.67 1.54
C GLY A 105 -6.02 10.43 2.35
N GLU A 106 -6.97 11.07 1.66
CA GLU A 106 -8.09 11.80 2.28
C GLU A 106 -9.00 10.87 3.08
N ILE A 107 -9.50 9.81 2.44
CA ILE A 107 -10.41 8.84 3.08
C ILE A 107 -9.68 8.06 4.17
N PHE A 108 -8.42 7.68 3.95
CA PHE A 108 -7.61 7.03 4.97
C PHE A 108 -7.49 7.89 6.23
N ARG A 109 -7.19 9.19 6.08
CA ARG A 109 -7.11 10.12 7.22
C ARG A 109 -8.45 10.37 7.86
N HIS A 110 -9.55 10.34 7.11
CA HIS A 110 -10.91 10.41 7.65
C HIS A 110 -11.21 9.24 8.60
N TYR A 111 -11.02 7.99 8.15
CA TYR A 111 -11.20 6.83 9.02
C TYR A 111 -10.23 6.84 10.21
N SER A 112 -8.97 7.20 9.97
CA SER A 112 -7.98 7.31 11.04
C SER A 112 -8.34 8.39 12.06
N MET A 113 -9.01 9.49 11.68
CA MET A 113 -9.48 10.49 12.63
C MET A 113 -10.48 9.90 13.63
N ILE A 114 -11.32 8.96 13.18
CA ILE A 114 -12.30 8.27 14.04
C ILE A 114 -11.58 7.30 15.00
N GLU A 115 -10.54 6.61 14.54
CA GLU A 115 -9.86 5.57 15.31
C GLU A 115 -8.77 6.10 16.26
N ILE A 116 -7.94 7.05 15.80
CA ILE A 116 -6.74 7.52 16.50
C ILE A 116 -6.72 9.03 16.74
N GLY A 117 -7.81 9.73 16.40
CA GLY A 117 -7.94 11.17 16.58
C GLY A 117 -6.90 11.97 15.80
N THR A 118 -6.42 13.06 16.41
CA THR A 118 -5.45 13.99 15.80
C THR A 118 -4.10 13.35 15.47
N SER A 119 -3.80 12.16 16.00
CA SER A 119 -2.60 11.39 15.62
C SER A 119 -2.56 11.09 14.12
N THR A 120 -3.72 11.08 13.44
CA THR A 120 -3.84 10.95 11.97
C THR A 120 -3.03 11.99 11.19
N LEU A 121 -2.73 13.15 11.78
CA LEU A 121 -1.86 14.16 11.16
C LEU A 121 -0.46 13.61 10.83
N GLN A 122 -0.01 12.57 11.52
CA GLN A 122 1.28 11.90 11.29
C GLN A 122 1.24 10.86 10.16
N SER A 123 0.06 10.56 9.63
CA SER A 123 -0.13 9.56 8.59
C SER A 123 -0.02 10.18 7.20
N ARG A 124 1.16 10.05 6.56
CA ARG A 124 1.38 10.48 5.17
C ARG A 124 1.01 9.38 4.16
N ALA A 125 -0.18 8.80 4.31
CA ALA A 125 -0.69 7.81 3.36
C ALA A 125 -0.96 8.45 1.98
N LEU A 126 -0.56 7.76 0.92
CA LEU A 126 -0.67 8.21 -0.47
C LEU A 126 -0.88 7.03 -1.41
N ALA A 127 -1.43 7.31 -2.59
CA ALA A 127 -1.60 6.32 -3.64
C ALA A 127 -1.47 6.95 -5.02
N GLY A 128 -1.19 6.10 -6.01
CA GLY A 128 -1.06 6.52 -7.40
C GLY A 128 -1.13 5.35 -8.37
N MET A 129 -1.19 5.68 -9.65
CA MET A 129 -1.08 4.75 -10.77
C MET A 129 0.25 4.97 -11.47
N ALA A 130 0.91 3.91 -11.87
CA ALA A 130 2.08 3.94 -12.75
C ALA A 130 2.07 2.72 -13.68
N ASN A 131 2.15 2.91 -14.99
CA ASN A 131 2.16 1.82 -15.99
C ASN A 131 1.04 0.77 -15.80
N ASN A 132 -0.19 1.22 -15.54
CA ASN A 132 -1.35 0.36 -15.21
C ASN A 132 -1.21 -0.48 -13.92
N THR A 133 -0.21 -0.23 -13.09
CA THR A 133 -0.08 -0.77 -11.74
C THR A 133 -0.59 0.26 -10.74
N VAL A 134 -1.49 -0.14 -9.84
CA VAL A 134 -1.95 0.71 -8.73
C VAL A 134 -1.03 0.54 -7.51
N ILE A 135 -0.62 1.63 -6.88
CA ILE A 135 0.26 1.60 -5.70
C ILE A 135 -0.44 2.30 -4.53
N PHE A 136 -0.57 1.59 -3.40
CA PHE A 136 -1.11 2.12 -2.15
C PHE A 136 -0.04 2.09 -1.06
N CYS A 137 0.25 3.25 -0.47
CA CYS A 137 1.26 3.41 0.57
C CYS A 137 0.60 3.81 1.88
N MET A 138 0.74 2.97 2.91
CA MET A 138 0.08 3.12 4.21
C MET A 138 1.08 3.08 5.38
N PRO A 139 0.72 3.61 6.56
CA PRO A 139 1.58 3.56 7.75
C PRO A 139 1.93 2.13 8.19
N GLY A 140 3.11 1.99 8.79
CA GLY A 140 3.69 0.70 9.17
C GLY A 140 3.03 -0.04 10.34
N SER A 141 1.91 0.47 10.86
CA SER A 141 1.19 -0.19 11.96
C SER A 141 0.16 -1.17 11.39
N THR A 142 0.04 -2.35 11.98
CA THR A 142 -0.95 -3.34 11.53
C THR A 142 -2.38 -2.81 11.62
N ASN A 143 -2.68 -1.92 12.56
CA ASN A 143 -3.99 -1.27 12.62
C ASN A 143 -4.23 -0.36 11.42
N ALA A 144 -3.26 0.47 11.03
CA ALA A 144 -3.38 1.29 9.82
C ALA A 144 -3.58 0.42 8.57
N CYS A 145 -2.88 -0.72 8.46
CA CYS A 145 -3.11 -1.66 7.35
C CYS A 145 -4.55 -2.19 7.35
N LYS A 146 -5.10 -2.54 8.53
CA LYS A 146 -6.50 -2.96 8.67
C LYS A 146 -7.47 -1.86 8.24
N THR A 147 -7.24 -0.63 8.70
CA THR A 147 -8.07 0.53 8.34
C THR A 147 -8.10 0.75 6.83
N ALA A 148 -6.93 0.71 6.18
CA ALA A 148 -6.81 0.86 4.73
C ALA A 148 -7.49 -0.30 3.99
N TRP A 149 -7.20 -1.55 4.37
CA TRP A 149 -7.74 -2.72 3.68
C TRP A 149 -9.26 -2.79 3.78
N ILE A 150 -9.79 -2.83 5.01
CA ILE A 150 -11.21 -3.12 5.28
C ILE A 150 -12.13 -1.99 4.81
N ASN A 151 -11.73 -0.73 4.99
CA ASN A 151 -12.62 0.40 4.74
C ASN A 151 -12.46 1.00 3.33
N ILE A 152 -11.42 0.61 2.57
CA ILE A 152 -11.07 1.28 1.32
C ILE A 152 -10.75 0.31 0.18
N LEU A 153 -10.00 -0.77 0.43
CA LEU A 153 -9.40 -1.58 -0.64
C LEU A 153 -10.11 -2.92 -0.90
N SER A 154 -10.81 -3.48 0.08
CA SER A 154 -11.48 -4.80 -0.01
C SER A 154 -12.85 -4.75 -0.66
#